data_AF-A0AAV0XTG0-F1
#
_entry.id   AF-A0AAV0XTG0-F1
#
_cell.length_a   1.000
_cell.length_b   1.000
_cell.length_c   1.000
_cell.angle_alpha   90.00
_cell.angle_beta   90.00
_cell.angle_gamma   90.00
#
_symmetry.space_group_name_H-M   'P 1'
#
loop_
_entity.id
_entity.type
_entity.pdbx_description
1 polymer ?
#
loop_
_entity_poly.entity_id
_entity_poly.type
_entity_poly.pdbx_seq_one_letter_code
_entity_poly.pdbx_strand_id
1 'polypeptide(L)'
;MADKGFPGIKTAVGENNSVLVMPPFMHNGTLTQDEIINTYQIASVRIHVERSIQRVKIYNILQKIPTELLECIDKIIFLCCVRTNLQPPTIKAPL
;
A
#
# COMPACT_ATOMS: atom_id res chain seq x y z
N MET A 1 -0.14 -5.01 -2.63
CA MET A 1 -0.48 -4.03 -3.69
C MET A 1 0.82 -3.46 -4.23
N ALA A 2 0.93 -3.23 -5.53
CA ALA A 2 2.10 -2.58 -6.13
C ALA A 2 1.70 -1.60 -7.23
N ASP A 3 2.58 -0.63 -7.50
CA ASP A 3 2.43 0.28 -8.62
C ASP A 3 2.81 -0.42 -9.95
N LYS A 4 2.35 0.16 -11.07
CA LYS A 4 2.61 -0.35 -12.43
C LYS A 4 4.10 -0.44 -12.79
N GLY A 5 4.98 0.23 -12.03
CA GLY A 5 6.44 0.16 -12.19
C GLY A 5 7.07 -1.16 -11.73
N PHE A 6 6.30 -2.06 -11.11
CA PHE A 6 6.82 -3.32 -10.57
C PHE A 6 6.16 -4.57 -11.19
N PRO A 7 6.10 -4.72 -12.53
CA PRO A 7 5.47 -5.90 -13.13
C PRO A 7 6.21 -7.21 -12.80
N GLY A 8 7.52 -7.15 -12.57
CA GLY A 8 8.37 -8.32 -12.34
C GLY A 8 8.06 -9.11 -11.05
N ILE A 9 7.34 -8.51 -10.09
CA ILE A 9 7.00 -9.21 -8.83
C ILE A 9 5.79 -10.14 -9.00
N LYS A 10 5.07 -10.08 -10.12
CA LYS A 10 3.84 -10.86 -10.35
C LYS A 10 4.09 -12.37 -10.22
N THR A 11 5.22 -12.85 -10.76
CA THR A 11 5.60 -14.26 -10.70
C THR A 11 5.85 -14.72 -9.26
N ALA A 12 6.72 -14.01 -8.53
CA ALA A 12 7.06 -14.34 -7.15
C ALA A 12 5.85 -14.30 -6.20
N VAL A 13 4.91 -13.37 -6.42
CA VAL A 13 3.68 -13.29 -5.63
C VAL A 13 2.76 -14.49 -5.92
N GLY A 14 2.66 -14.92 -7.17
CA GLY A 14 1.86 -16.09 -7.56
C GLY A 14 2.41 -17.40 -6.99
N GLU A 15 3.72 -17.57 -6.96
CA GLU A 15 4.40 -18.74 -6.36
C GLU A 15 4.11 -18.86 -4.86
N ASN A 16 3.91 -17.73 -4.17
CA ASN A 16 3.59 -17.67 -2.75
C ASN A 16 2.07 -17.71 -2.43
N ASN A 17 1.23 -18.22 -3.34
CA ASN A 17 -0.24 -18.30 -3.18
C ASN A 17 -0.88 -16.95 -2.76
N SER A 18 -0.33 -15.84 -3.24
CA SER A 18 -0.74 -14.49 -2.84
C SER A 18 -1.36 -13.74 -4.02
N VAL A 19 -2.21 -12.75 -3.72
CA VAL A 19 -2.89 -11.94 -4.74
C VAL A 19 -2.17 -10.60 -4.92
N LEU A 20 -1.72 -10.33 -6.15
CA LEU A 20 -1.16 -9.02 -6.52
C LEU A 20 -2.25 -8.07 -7.02
N VAL A 21 -2.61 -7.10 -6.18
CA VAL A 21 -3.44 -5.96 -6.59
C VAL A 21 -2.55 -4.89 -7.23
N MET A 22 -2.76 -4.58 -8.51
CA MET A 22 -2.02 -3.59 -9.28
C MET A 22 -2.95 -2.89 -10.28
N PRO A 23 -2.84 -1.58 -10.52
CA PRO A 23 -3.69 -0.89 -11.49
C PRO A 23 -3.46 -1.44 -12.92
N PRO A 24 -4.49 -1.52 -13.78
CA PRO A 24 -4.37 -2.14 -15.10
C PRO A 24 -3.43 -1.35 -16.02
N PHE A 25 -2.72 -2.04 -16.90
CA PHE A 25 -1.90 -1.40 -17.93
C PHE A 25 -2.81 -0.86 -19.03
N MET A 26 -2.51 0.35 -19.52
CA MET A 26 -3.26 0.91 -20.66
C MET A 26 -2.77 0.22 -21.93
N HIS A 27 -3.70 -0.30 -22.75
CA HIS A 27 -3.38 -0.84 -24.07
C HIS A 27 -3.88 0.14 -25.13
N ASN A 28 -3.00 0.61 -26.01
CA ASN A 28 -3.35 1.50 -27.14
C ASN A 28 -4.15 2.76 -26.75
N GLY A 29 -3.93 3.30 -25.54
CA GLY A 29 -4.58 4.53 -25.09
C GLY A 29 -6.03 4.37 -24.62
N THR A 30 -6.58 3.15 -24.55
CA THR A 30 -7.95 2.90 -24.08
C THR A 30 -7.99 1.80 -23.02
N LEU A 31 -9.05 1.81 -22.21
CA LEU A 31 -9.39 0.74 -21.27
C LEU A 31 -10.77 0.22 -21.66
N THR A 32 -10.98 -1.08 -21.56
CA THR A 32 -12.29 -1.70 -21.68
C THR A 32 -13.19 -1.30 -20.51
N GLN A 33 -14.52 -1.47 -20.65
CA GLN A 33 -15.47 -1.15 -19.56
C GLN A 33 -15.14 -1.94 -18.28
N ASP A 34 -14.77 -3.20 -18.40
CA ASP A 34 -14.39 -4.05 -17.26
C ASP A 34 -13.09 -3.56 -16.60
N GLU A 35 -12.10 -3.15 -17.40
CA GLU A 35 -10.86 -2.58 -16.87
C GLU A 35 -11.08 -1.23 -16.18
N ILE A 36 -12.02 -0.43 -16.68
CA ILE A 36 -12.42 0.83 -16.01
C ILE A 36 -13.01 0.52 -14.63
N ILE A 37 -13.96 -0.42 -14.54
CA ILE A 37 -14.57 -0.83 -13.26
C ILE A 37 -13.50 -1.36 -12.30
N ASN A 38 -12.62 -2.23 -12.78
CA ASN A 38 -11.50 -2.76 -11.99
C ASN A 38 -10.55 -1.64 -11.53
N THR A 39 -10.29 -0.64 -12.38
CA THR A 39 -9.49 0.53 -12.03
C THR A 39 -10.11 1.28 -10.83
N TYR A 40 -11.43 1.48 -10.81
CA TYR A 40 -12.11 2.11 -9.68
C TYR A 40 -11.96 1.30 -8.39
N GLN A 41 -12.11 -0.03 -8.45
CA GLN A 41 -11.95 -0.91 -7.30
C GLN A 41 -10.51 -0.86 -6.75
N ILE A 42 -9.52 -0.96 -7.63
CA ILE A 42 -8.10 -0.89 -7.28
C ILE A 42 -7.76 0.49 -6.71
N ALA A 43 -8.30 1.57 -7.28
CA ALA A 43 -8.11 2.93 -6.76
C ALA A 43 -8.68 3.08 -5.35
N SER A 44 -9.85 2.51 -5.05
CA SER A 44 -10.42 2.53 -3.70
C SER A 44 -9.50 1.86 -2.68
N VAL A 45 -8.95 0.67 -3.01
CA VAL A 45 -7.98 -0.02 -2.17
C VAL A 45 -6.68 0.78 -2.04
N ARG A 46 -6.21 1.42 -3.13
CA ARG A 46 -5.02 2.30 -3.11
C ARG A 46 -5.16 3.42 -2.09
N ILE A 47 -6.29 4.11 -2.13
CA ILE A 47 -6.61 5.20 -1.21
C ILE A 47 -6.52 4.72 0.25
N HIS A 48 -6.98 3.50 0.53
CA HIS A 48 -6.86 2.92 1.87
C HIS A 48 -5.40 2.76 2.30
N VAL A 49 -4.59 2.12 1.45
CA VAL A 49 -3.16 1.88 1.72
C VAL A 49 -2.42 3.20 1.92
N GLU A 50 -2.65 4.19 1.06
CA GLU A 50 -2.04 5.51 1.15
C GLU A 50 -2.41 6.25 2.44
N ARG A 51 -3.69 6.21 2.85
CA ARG A 51 -4.12 6.80 4.12
C ARG A 51 -3.45 6.12 5.32
N SER A 52 -3.29 4.80 5.28
CA SER A 52 -2.57 4.08 6.34
C SER A 52 -1.09 4.48 6.40
N ILE A 53 -0.41 4.59 5.25
CA ILE A 53 0.98 5.08 5.15
C ILE A 53 1.07 6.54 5.65
N GLN A 54 0.11 7.39 5.27
CA GLN A 54 0.05 8.78 5.71
C GLN A 54 -0.05 8.86 7.24
N ARG A 55 -0.89 8.04 7.87
CA ARG A 55 -1.04 8.00 9.33
C ARG A 55 0.25 7.62 10.04
N VAL A 56 1.01 6.68 9.50
CA VAL A 56 2.36 6.34 10.01
C VAL A 56 3.28 7.56 9.89
N LYS A 57 3.24 8.26 8.75
CA LYS A 57 4.09 9.43 8.49
C LYS A 57 3.76 10.66 9.34
N ILE A 58 2.52 10.84 9.80
CA ILE A 58 2.09 12.01 10.60
C ILE A 58 2.93 12.19 11.87
N TYR A 59 3.44 11.10 12.47
CA TYR A 59 4.27 11.20 13.68
C TYR A 59 5.65 11.80 13.43
N ASN A 60 6.07 11.94 12.16
CA ASN A 60 7.40 12.41 11.74
C ASN A 60 8.60 11.62 12.30
N ILE A 61 8.36 10.49 12.96
CA ILE A 61 9.41 9.61 13.53
C ILE A 61 10.34 9.11 12.43
N LEU A 62 9.78 8.75 11.28
CA LEU A 62 10.54 8.20 10.15
C LEU A 62 11.12 9.28 9.20
N GLN A 63 10.95 10.58 9.49
CA GLN A 63 11.46 11.64 8.60
C GLN A 63 12.98 11.76 8.64
N LYS A 64 13.58 11.64 9.84
CA LYS A 64 15.03 11.70 10.05
C LYS A 64 15.38 10.71 11.14
N ILE A 65 16.04 9.62 10.75
CA ILE A 65 16.50 8.59 11.66
C ILE A 65 18.03 8.74 11.78
N PRO A 66 18.57 8.95 12.99
CA PRO A 66 20.01 8.92 13.23
C PRO A 66 20.63 7.60 12.76
N THR A 67 21.85 7.65 12.23
CA THR A 67 22.54 6.47 11.66
C THR A 67 22.68 5.35 12.69
N GLU A 68 22.85 5.69 13.96
CA GLU A 68 22.99 4.78 15.09
C GLU A 68 21.72 3.96 15.35
N LEU A 69 20.57 4.42 14.87
CA LEU A 69 19.27 3.73 15.00
C LEU A 69 18.89 2.93 13.76
N LEU A 70 19.71 2.92 12.69
CA LEU A 70 19.41 2.15 11.49
C LEU A 70 19.38 0.65 11.75
N GLU A 71 20.21 0.13 12.67
CA GLU A 71 20.21 -1.28 13.05
C GLU A 71 18.88 -1.74 13.69
N CYS A 72 18.09 -0.80 14.22
CA CYS A 72 16.78 -1.08 14.82
C CYS A 72 15.61 -0.53 14.00
N ILE A 73 15.83 -0.13 12.74
CA ILE A 73 14.81 0.50 11.90
C ILE A 73 13.54 -0.35 11.74
N ASP A 74 13.69 -1.67 11.62
CA ASP A 74 12.55 -2.59 11.52
C ASP A 74 11.64 -2.50 12.75
N LYS A 75 12.24 -2.43 13.95
CA LYS A 75 11.51 -2.28 15.21
C LYS A 75 10.83 -0.91 15.29
N ILE A 76 11.51 0.15 14.83
CA ILE A 76 10.96 1.51 14.80
C ILE A 76 9.74 1.57 13.88
N ILE A 77 9.85 1.05 12.66
CA ILE A 77 8.75 0.99 11.69
C ILE A 77 7.60 0.16 12.26
N PHE A 78 7.90 -1.02 12.83
CA PHE A 78 6.90 -1.88 13.46
C PHE A 78 6.11 -1.15 14.55
N LEU A 79 6.80 -0.47 15.47
CA LEU A 79 6.15 0.30 16.54
C LEU A 79 5.29 1.45 16.00
N CYS A 80 5.74 2.14 14.95
CA CYS A 80 4.93 3.16 14.28
C CYS A 80 3.64 2.55 13.70
N CYS A 81 3.73 1.40 13.04
CA CYS A 81 2.59 0.67 12.49
C CYS A 81 1.63 0.18 13.59
N VAL A 82 2.15 -0.39 14.68
CA VAL A 82 1.35 -0.81 15.85
C VAL A 82 0.56 0.38 16.39
N ARG A 83 1.23 1.52 16.60
CA ARG A 83 0.58 2.74 17.07
C ARG A 83 -0.52 3.22 16.12
N THR A 84 -0.29 3.20 14.81
CA THR A 84 -1.31 3.54 13.81
C THR A 84 -2.49 2.58 13.84
N ASN A 85 -2.27 1.28 14.05
CA ASN A 85 -3.32 0.26 14.09
C ASN A 85 -4.21 0.34 15.34
N LEU A 86 -3.70 0.89 16.45
CA LEU A 86 -4.46 1.06 17.71
C LEU A 86 -5.42 2.26 17.71
N GLN A 87 -5.28 3.16 16.75
CA GLN A 87 -6.18 4.28 16.55
C GLN A 87 -7.45 3.83 15.79
N PRO A 88 -8.55 4.62 15.80
CA PRO A 88 -9.78 4.28 15.10
C PRO A 88 -9.56 3.89 13.62
N PRO A 89 -10.42 3.01 13.07
CA PRO A 89 -10.24 2.52 11.71
C PRO A 89 -10.34 3.65 10.69
N THR A 90 -9.45 3.64 9.69
CA THR A 90 -9.41 4.66 8.63
C THR A 90 -10.59 4.55 7.67
N ILE A 91 -11.24 3.39 7.64
CA ILE A 91 -12.45 3.11 6.87
C ILE A 91 -13.54 2.77 7.88
N LYS A 92 -14.71 3.42 7.76
CA LYS A 92 -15.90 2.97 8.47
C LYS A 92 -16.35 1.65 7.87
N ALA A 93 -16.58 0.62 8.68
CA ALA A 93 -17.21 -0.59 8.21
C ALA A 93 -18.55 -0.21 7.54
N PRO A 94 -18.90 -0.81 6.39
CA PRO A 94 -20.25 -0.66 5.86
C PRO A 94 -21.23 -1.16 6.95
N LEU A 95 -22.20 -0.31 7.29
CA LEU A 95 -23.33 -0.66 8.16
C LEU A 95 -24.22 -1.70 7.48
#